data_AF-A0A3D1B0P7-F1
#
_entry.id   AF-A0A3D1B0P7-F1
#
_cell.length_a   1.000
_cell.length_b   1.000
_cell.length_c   1.000
_cell.angle_alpha   90.00
_cell.angle_beta   90.00
_cell.angle_gamma   90.00
#
_symmetry.space_group_name_H-M   'P 1'
#
loop_
_entity.id
_entity.type
_entity.pdbx_description
1 polymer ?
#
loop_
_entity_poly.entity_id
_entity_poly.type
_entity_poly.pdbx_seq_one_letter_code
_entity_poly.pdbx_strand_id
1 'polypeptide(L)'
;MNFRKGALGASLILLGAMALASPLPAADVTTIPVPNHGAAVQAAVGRDGTIHLLYDLGDIPYYVRSRGAAVRFGEPIPVVDAASRKPGLEFQGWEMAIGRDGAVYVAMSTNNWKAKLPGVPEGLLFTMLAPGAKAFTPVRSLNGRPSEGFSLAADGRGRVTATWLANKLYANFSNDDGATFTANAELNPVYDPCNCCTTRATYAGNGALAVMYREKTNDDRDIYVVVRKADGSLTRNRISATPWHINACPMTYYDITPTDSGYLAAWPTKGEIYFAALDREGKVLPPGEIKTPGHSGMRTGIVALASDGKNLIAWNNKGELNWQLYDRQGQPCGPAAHAATTGKGAAGVVDRGGHFLLFL
;
A
#
# COMPACT_ATOMS: atom_id res chain seq x y z
N MET A 1 7.75 39.49 -81.83
CA MET A 1 7.94 39.97 -80.44
C MET A 1 6.63 39.72 -79.70
N ASN A 2 6.45 38.58 -79.00
CA ASN A 2 6.83 38.31 -77.59
C ASN A 2 6.21 39.37 -76.64
N PHE A 3 5.35 39.10 -75.65
CA PHE A 3 5.23 38.01 -74.66
C PHE A 3 3.74 37.82 -74.24
N ARG A 4 3.19 36.60 -74.25
CA ARG A 4 2.99 35.65 -73.12
C ARG A 4 2.09 36.12 -71.96
N LYS A 5 0.92 35.45 -71.88
CA LYS A 5 -0.02 35.38 -70.76
C LYS A 5 0.63 34.72 -69.53
N GLY A 6 0.47 35.30 -68.35
CA GLY A 6 0.82 34.69 -67.07
C GLY A 6 -0.43 34.52 -66.21
N ALA A 7 -0.83 33.27 -65.96
CA ALA A 7 -1.85 32.92 -64.99
C ALA A 7 -1.20 32.83 -63.59
N LEU A 8 -1.70 33.60 -62.62
CA LEU A 8 -1.32 33.43 -61.23
C LEU A 8 -2.08 32.23 -60.64
N GLY A 9 -1.36 31.14 -60.39
CA GLY A 9 -1.81 30.06 -59.50
C GLY A 9 -1.49 30.44 -58.06
N ALA A 10 -2.50 30.57 -57.22
CA ALA A 10 -2.33 30.73 -55.78
C ALA A 10 -2.08 29.34 -55.16
N SER A 11 -0.83 29.03 -54.81
CA SER A 11 -0.48 27.88 -53.99
C SER A 11 -0.82 28.19 -52.53
N LEU A 12 -1.90 27.59 -52.01
CA LEU A 12 -2.13 27.49 -50.57
C LEU A 12 -1.11 26.51 -49.99
N ILE A 13 -0.14 27.04 -49.24
CA ILE A 13 0.73 26.23 -48.38
C ILE A 13 -0.06 25.97 -47.08
N LEU A 14 -0.60 24.76 -46.93
CA LEU A 14 -1.06 24.27 -45.62
C LEU A 14 0.19 24.08 -44.74
N LEU A 15 0.47 25.03 -43.85
CA LEU A 15 1.34 24.77 -42.71
C LEU A 15 0.60 23.84 -41.76
N GLY A 16 0.90 22.54 -41.84
CA GLY A 16 0.54 21.59 -40.80
C GLY A 16 1.24 21.99 -39.50
N ALA A 17 0.48 22.41 -38.50
CA ALA A 17 0.98 22.60 -37.15
C ALA A 17 1.38 21.23 -36.59
N MET A 18 2.64 20.86 -36.73
CA MET A 18 3.23 19.79 -35.94
C MET A 18 3.25 20.28 -34.49
N ALA A 19 2.28 19.82 -33.70
CA ALA A 19 2.35 19.90 -32.26
C ALA A 19 3.60 19.13 -31.83
N LEU A 20 4.67 19.86 -31.47
CA LEU A 20 5.80 19.32 -30.76
C LEU A 20 5.28 18.84 -29.41
N ALA A 21 4.96 17.56 -29.31
CA ALA A 21 4.77 16.90 -28.04
C ALA A 21 6.07 17.06 -27.26
N SER A 22 6.09 17.96 -26.29
CA SER A 22 7.18 18.02 -25.32
C SER A 22 7.27 16.62 -24.69
N PRO A 23 8.45 15.98 -24.65
CA PRO A 23 8.60 14.75 -23.90
C PRO A 23 8.26 15.08 -22.46
N LEU A 24 7.14 14.55 -21.97
CA LEU A 24 6.84 14.56 -20.54
C LEU A 24 8.05 13.92 -19.85
N PRO A 25 8.65 14.55 -18.83
CA PRO A 25 9.78 13.94 -18.13
C PRO A 25 9.40 12.51 -17.73
N ALA A 26 10.31 11.58 -18.02
CA ALA A 26 10.25 10.24 -17.45
C ALA A 26 9.99 10.42 -15.96
N ALA A 27 8.99 9.75 -15.41
CA ALA A 27 8.83 9.79 -13.97
C ALA A 27 10.00 8.98 -13.43
N ASP A 28 11.03 9.66 -12.96
CA ASP A 28 12.24 9.02 -12.44
C ASP A 28 11.88 8.41 -11.10
N VAL A 29 11.58 7.10 -11.12
CA VAL A 29 11.46 6.31 -9.90
C VAL A 29 12.80 6.41 -9.18
N THR A 30 12.80 7.06 -8.02
CA THR A 30 14.01 7.26 -7.23
C THR A 30 14.05 6.22 -6.13
N THR A 31 15.18 5.53 -6.02
CA THR A 31 15.41 4.58 -4.94
C THR A 31 16.10 5.28 -3.77
N ILE A 32 15.59 5.04 -2.55
CA ILE A 32 16.09 5.63 -1.32
C ILE A 32 16.57 4.51 -0.41
N PRO A 33 17.82 4.54 0.08
CA PRO A 33 18.31 3.50 0.97
C PRO A 33 17.55 3.53 2.30
N VAL A 34 17.16 2.35 2.78
CA VAL A 34 16.63 2.19 4.14
C VAL A 34 17.77 2.42 5.15
N PRO A 35 17.56 3.20 6.22
CA PRO A 35 18.59 3.41 7.24
C PRO A 35 19.11 2.10 7.82
N ASN A 36 20.43 2.06 8.06
CA ASN A 36 21.12 0.90 8.63
C ASN A 36 20.91 -0.42 7.87
N HIS A 37 20.61 -0.36 6.57
CA HIS A 37 20.30 -1.52 5.74
C HIS A 37 19.13 -2.38 6.29
N GLY A 38 18.17 -1.73 6.95
CA GLY A 38 16.96 -2.39 7.43
C GLY A 38 16.07 -2.90 6.30
N ALA A 39 15.13 -3.78 6.63
CA ALA A 39 14.14 -4.28 5.68
C ALA A 39 12.92 -3.35 5.66
N ALA A 40 12.64 -2.72 4.51
CA ALA A 40 11.48 -1.84 4.38
C ALA A 40 10.17 -2.60 4.64
N VAL A 41 9.31 -2.03 5.49
CA VAL A 41 7.98 -2.59 5.81
C VAL A 41 6.89 -1.76 5.16
N GLN A 42 6.83 -0.46 5.48
CA GLN A 42 5.80 0.43 4.96
C GLN A 42 6.28 1.87 4.92
N ALA A 43 5.84 2.61 3.90
CA ALA A 43 6.08 4.04 3.80
C ALA A 43 4.78 4.81 3.56
N ALA A 44 4.74 6.05 4.02
CA ALA A 44 3.57 6.92 3.87
C ALA A 44 3.99 8.39 3.83
N VAL A 45 3.16 9.23 3.22
CA VAL A 45 3.35 10.70 3.21
C VAL A 45 2.27 11.35 4.05
N GLY A 46 2.70 12.11 5.05
CA GLY A 46 1.81 12.94 5.86
C GLY A 46 1.23 14.09 5.03
N ARG A 47 0.12 14.68 5.51
CA ARG A 47 -0.50 15.84 4.84
C ARG A 47 0.43 17.04 4.72
N ASP A 48 1.39 17.15 5.64
CA ASP A 48 2.45 18.15 5.67
C ASP A 48 3.63 17.83 4.71
N GLY A 49 3.54 16.73 3.95
CA GLY A 49 4.56 16.28 3.01
C GLY A 49 5.73 15.56 3.68
N THR A 50 5.68 15.34 5.00
CA THR A 50 6.67 14.52 5.69
C THR A 50 6.59 13.10 5.16
N ILE A 51 7.74 12.52 4.82
CA ILE A 51 7.84 11.10 4.47
C ILE A 51 8.09 10.31 5.76
N HIS A 52 7.29 9.27 5.96
CA HIS A 52 7.35 8.34 7.08
C HIS A 52 7.78 6.97 6.55
N LEU A 53 8.71 6.32 7.24
CA LEU A 53 9.17 4.97 6.89
C LEU A 53 9.22 4.10 8.15
N LEU A 54 8.59 2.93 8.06
CA LEU A 54 8.69 1.82 8.99
C LEU A 54 9.57 0.74 8.36
N TYR A 55 10.52 0.22 9.12
CA TYR A 55 11.41 -0.85 8.66
C TYR A 55 11.81 -1.78 9.81
N ASP A 56 12.10 -3.04 9.50
CA ASP A 56 12.58 -4.03 10.46
C ASP A 56 14.12 -4.02 10.52
N LEU A 57 14.68 -4.12 11.73
CA LEU A 57 16.13 -4.25 11.94
C LEU A 57 16.43 -5.07 13.21
N GLY A 58 17.06 -6.22 13.05
CA GLY A 58 17.27 -7.16 14.15
C GLY A 58 15.94 -7.67 14.69
N ASP A 59 15.74 -7.57 16.00
CA ASP A 59 14.57 -8.16 16.69
C ASP A 59 13.36 -7.22 16.76
N ILE A 60 13.45 -5.98 16.29
CA ILE A 60 12.34 -5.00 16.37
C ILE A 60 12.24 -4.09 15.13
N PRO A 61 11.05 -3.53 14.88
CA PRO A 61 10.87 -2.44 13.93
C PRO A 61 11.36 -1.08 14.46
N TYR A 62 11.74 -0.24 13.51
CA TYR A 62 12.13 1.15 13.70
C TYR A 62 11.34 2.07 12.77
N TYR A 63 11.16 3.30 13.23
CA TYR A 63 10.48 4.36 12.49
C TYR A 63 11.42 5.54 12.28
N VAL A 64 11.40 6.09 11.07
CA VAL A 64 12.08 7.34 10.72
C VAL A 64 11.14 8.26 9.95
N ARG A 65 11.48 9.55 9.93
CA ARG A 65 10.83 10.54 9.07
C ARG A 65 11.81 11.49 8.43
N SER A 66 11.42 11.98 7.27
CA SER A 66 12.14 13.01 6.52
C SER A 66 11.23 14.22 6.30
N ARG A 67 11.74 15.41 6.62
CA ARG A 67 11.09 16.70 6.37
C ARG A 67 11.86 17.46 5.30
N GLY A 68 11.16 18.13 4.40
CA GLY A 68 11.76 18.94 3.34
C GLY A 68 11.81 18.21 2.00
N ALA A 69 12.35 18.90 0.98
CA ALA A 69 12.34 18.43 -0.41
C ALA A 69 13.30 17.26 -0.68
N ALA A 70 14.45 17.23 -0.01
CA ALA A 70 15.39 16.12 -0.11
C ALA A 70 15.10 15.09 0.98
N VAL A 71 15.07 13.80 0.60
CA VAL A 71 14.85 12.71 1.56
C VAL A 71 16.08 12.55 2.45
N ARG A 72 15.95 12.94 3.72
CA ARG A 72 16.97 12.81 4.77
C ARG A 72 16.30 12.39 6.06
N PHE A 73 16.51 11.13 6.42
CA PHE A 73 15.97 10.57 7.65
C PHE A 73 16.76 11.05 8.88
N GLY A 74 16.02 11.39 9.94
CA GLY A 74 16.60 11.62 11.27
C GLY A 74 16.97 10.32 11.98
N GLU A 75 17.29 10.42 13.27
CA GLU A 75 17.58 9.24 14.10
C GLU A 75 16.39 8.28 14.16
N PRO A 76 16.62 6.97 13.98
CA PRO A 76 15.57 5.96 14.12
C PRO A 76 14.98 5.89 15.52
N ILE A 77 13.65 5.90 15.59
CA ILE A 77 12.90 5.70 16.83
C ILE A 77 12.53 4.21 16.91
N PRO A 78 12.92 3.48 17.96
CA PRO A 78 12.47 2.10 18.13
C PRO A 78 10.95 2.08 18.37
N VAL A 79 10.26 1.20 17.65
CA VAL A 79 8.80 1.11 17.72
C VAL A 79 8.35 0.38 18.98
N VAL A 80 9.13 -0.59 19.45
CA VAL A 80 8.82 -1.42 20.61
C VAL A 80 9.47 -0.82 21.86
N ASP A 81 8.69 -0.56 22.90
CA ASP A 81 9.19 -0.07 24.19
C ASP A 81 10.09 -1.10 24.88
N ALA A 82 10.98 -0.65 25.77
CA ALA A 82 11.95 -1.53 26.41
C ALA A 82 11.32 -2.63 27.28
N ALA A 83 10.18 -2.36 27.92
CA ALA A 83 9.52 -3.32 28.81
C ALA A 83 8.83 -4.46 28.05
N SER A 84 8.43 -4.22 26.80
CA SER A 84 7.87 -5.25 25.91
C SER A 84 8.92 -6.19 25.31
N ARG A 85 10.20 -5.83 25.34
CA ARG A 85 11.27 -6.65 24.75
C ARG A 85 11.67 -7.78 25.70
N LYS A 86 11.85 -8.97 25.14
CA LYS A 86 12.26 -10.18 25.88
C LYS A 86 13.32 -10.93 25.08
N PRO A 87 14.31 -11.60 25.72
CA PRO A 87 15.25 -12.46 25.02
C PRO A 87 14.53 -13.52 24.16
N GLY A 88 14.88 -13.61 22.88
CA GLY A 88 14.30 -14.54 21.91
C GLY A 88 12.94 -14.13 21.32
N LEU A 89 12.38 -12.99 21.75
CA LEU A 89 11.15 -12.43 21.18
C LEU A 89 11.51 -11.45 20.05
N GLU A 90 11.11 -11.78 18.84
CA GLU A 90 11.26 -10.92 17.67
C GLU A 90 9.91 -10.30 17.33
N PHE A 91 9.92 -9.00 17.05
CA PHE A 91 8.79 -8.25 16.53
C PHE A 91 8.99 -7.99 15.05
N GLN A 92 7.89 -8.07 14.30
CA GLN A 92 7.86 -7.78 12.87
C GLN A 92 6.84 -6.69 12.59
N GLY A 93 7.23 -5.65 11.87
CA GLY A 93 6.31 -4.64 11.35
C GLY A 93 5.38 -5.23 10.29
N TRP A 94 4.10 -4.84 10.32
CA TRP A 94 3.11 -5.21 9.31
C TRP A 94 2.61 -4.02 8.52
N GLU A 95 2.31 -2.92 9.21
CA GLU A 95 1.64 -1.79 8.59
C GLU A 95 1.89 -0.52 9.39
N MET A 96 1.89 0.62 8.69
CA MET A 96 1.94 1.94 9.28
C MET A 96 0.87 2.84 8.65
N ALA A 97 0.15 3.58 9.49
CA ALA A 97 -0.79 4.61 9.05
C ALA A 97 -0.45 5.96 9.68
N ILE A 98 -0.66 7.04 8.92
CA ILE A 98 -0.41 8.42 9.37
C ILE A 98 -1.74 9.15 9.55
N GLY A 99 -2.00 9.56 10.78
CA GLY A 99 -3.23 10.25 11.17
C GLY A 99 -3.11 11.78 11.16
N ARG A 100 -4.05 12.39 11.88
CA ARG A 100 -4.08 13.83 12.15
C ARG A 100 -2.75 14.30 12.75
N ASP A 101 -2.29 15.45 12.27
CA ASP A 101 -1.06 16.14 12.73
C ASP A 101 0.22 15.29 12.70
N GLY A 102 0.26 14.23 11.87
CA GLY A 102 1.40 13.35 11.72
C GLY A 102 1.53 12.31 12.83
N ALA A 103 0.44 12.02 13.57
CA ALA A 103 0.37 10.86 14.47
C ALA A 103 0.68 9.58 13.68
N VAL A 104 1.48 8.69 14.25
CA VAL A 104 1.91 7.44 13.59
C VAL A 104 1.29 6.27 14.33
N TYR A 105 0.70 5.33 13.58
CA TYR A 105 0.15 4.09 14.10
C TYR A 105 0.87 2.92 13.46
N VAL A 106 1.28 1.94 14.27
CA VAL A 106 2.02 0.78 13.78
C VAL A 106 1.35 -0.51 14.24
N ALA A 107 1.13 -1.41 13.29
CA ALA A 107 0.71 -2.78 13.53
C ALA A 107 1.91 -3.72 13.41
N MET A 108 1.97 -4.71 14.31
CA MET A 108 3.07 -5.68 14.38
C MET A 108 2.55 -7.09 14.68
N SER A 109 3.40 -8.08 14.43
CA SER A 109 3.29 -9.43 14.99
C SER A 109 4.58 -9.80 15.73
N THR A 110 4.62 -11.02 16.28
CA THR A 110 5.83 -11.58 16.87
C THR A 110 6.09 -13.00 16.39
N ASN A 111 7.33 -13.46 16.59
CA ASN A 111 7.68 -14.88 16.46
C ASN A 111 7.15 -15.76 17.61
N ASN A 112 6.31 -15.24 18.51
CA ASN A 112 5.93 -15.94 19.74
C ASN A 112 5.08 -17.20 19.49
N TRP A 113 4.47 -17.33 18.31
CA TRP A 113 3.84 -18.57 17.87
C TRP A 113 4.82 -19.75 17.88
N LYS A 114 6.13 -19.48 17.72
CA LYS A 114 7.23 -20.44 17.79
C LYS A 114 7.94 -20.40 19.15
N ALA A 115 8.23 -19.20 19.67
CA ALA A 115 9.02 -19.04 20.90
C ALA A 115 8.25 -19.45 22.18
N LYS A 116 6.91 -19.36 22.17
CA LYS A 116 6.02 -19.74 23.28
C LYS A 116 6.39 -19.09 24.62
N LEU A 117 6.87 -17.85 24.59
CA LEU A 117 7.27 -17.10 25.77
C LEU A 117 6.04 -16.64 26.57
N PRO A 118 6.09 -16.68 27.91
CA PRO A 118 4.98 -16.26 28.76
C PRO A 118 4.79 -14.75 28.78
N GLY A 119 3.53 -14.33 28.87
CA GLY A 119 3.13 -12.93 29.01
C GLY A 119 3.39 -12.07 27.78
N VAL A 120 3.54 -12.68 26.60
CA VAL A 120 3.56 -11.95 25.31
C VAL A 120 2.12 -11.82 24.83
N PRO A 121 1.62 -10.60 24.54
CA PRO A 121 0.27 -10.43 24.02
C PRO A 121 0.08 -11.16 22.68
N GLU A 122 -1.10 -11.74 22.46
CA GLU A 122 -1.42 -12.45 21.23
C GLU A 122 -2.06 -11.55 20.17
N GLY A 123 -1.91 -11.92 18.89
CA GLY A 123 -2.64 -11.30 17.79
C GLY A 123 -2.05 -10.01 17.25
N LEU A 124 -2.92 -9.08 16.87
CA LEU A 124 -2.58 -7.78 16.32
C LEU A 124 -1.96 -6.89 17.40
N LEU A 125 -0.64 -6.74 17.37
CA LEU A 125 0.05 -5.81 18.25
C LEU A 125 0.01 -4.40 17.67
N PHE A 126 -0.20 -3.42 18.54
CA PHE A 126 -0.39 -2.03 18.18
C PHE A 126 0.38 -1.10 19.10
N THR A 127 0.91 -0.05 18.50
CA THR A 127 1.47 1.10 19.22
C THR A 127 1.28 2.37 18.39
N MET A 128 1.39 3.53 19.04
CA MET A 128 1.28 4.83 18.41
C MET A 128 2.38 5.78 18.86
N LEU A 129 2.74 6.71 17.97
CA LEU A 129 3.59 7.86 18.25
C LEU A 129 2.74 9.12 18.09
N ALA A 130 2.44 9.79 19.20
CA ALA A 130 1.73 11.05 19.19
C ALA A 130 2.54 12.14 18.46
N PRO A 131 1.89 13.17 17.88
CA PRO A 131 2.59 14.30 17.25
C PRO A 131 3.64 14.92 18.19
N GLY A 132 4.88 15.01 17.71
CA GLY A 132 5.99 15.58 18.48
C GLY A 132 6.57 14.68 19.58
N ALA A 133 5.97 13.53 19.88
CA ALA A 133 6.52 12.57 20.83
C ALA A 133 7.85 11.98 20.33
N LYS A 134 8.69 11.55 21.28
CA LYS A 134 10.01 10.96 21.02
C LYS A 134 10.04 9.43 21.16
N ALA A 135 8.96 8.85 21.68
CA ALA A 135 8.86 7.41 21.91
C ALA A 135 7.42 6.96 21.66
N PHE A 136 7.29 5.75 21.13
CA PHE A 136 6.01 5.08 20.96
C PHE A 136 5.40 4.72 22.32
N THR A 137 4.08 4.60 22.38
CA THR A 137 3.36 4.07 23.53
C THR A 137 3.76 2.61 23.81
N PRO A 138 3.53 2.08 25.02
CA PRO A 138 3.72 0.66 25.28
C PRO A 138 2.92 -0.22 24.31
N VAL A 139 3.53 -1.29 23.83
CA VAL A 139 2.87 -2.22 22.90
C VAL A 139 1.70 -2.91 23.59
N ARG A 140 0.55 -2.97 22.91
CA ARG A 140 -0.64 -3.70 23.37
C ARG A 140 -1.26 -4.52 22.24
N SER A 141 -1.99 -5.58 22.57
CA SER A 141 -2.83 -6.26 21.60
C SER A 141 -4.16 -5.53 21.43
N LEU A 142 -4.63 -5.36 20.20
CA LEU A 142 -5.99 -4.83 19.94
C LEU A 142 -7.06 -5.91 19.99
N ASN A 143 -6.71 -7.15 19.62
CA ASN A 143 -7.71 -8.20 19.45
C ASN A 143 -7.63 -9.34 20.47
N GLY A 144 -6.50 -9.50 21.15
CA GLY A 144 -6.30 -10.45 22.25
C GLY A 144 -6.47 -11.92 21.87
N ARG A 145 -6.25 -12.29 20.60
CA ARG A 145 -6.38 -13.67 20.12
C ARG A 145 -5.50 -13.94 18.89
N PRO A 146 -5.18 -15.21 18.58
CA PRO A 146 -4.44 -15.56 17.37
C PRO A 146 -5.14 -15.04 16.11
N SER A 147 -4.37 -14.40 15.23
CA SER A 147 -4.87 -13.72 14.04
C SER A 147 -3.73 -13.41 13.08
N GLU A 148 -4.08 -13.03 11.85
CA GLU A 148 -3.14 -12.70 10.76
C GLU A 148 -3.65 -11.50 9.94
N GLY A 149 -2.89 -11.09 8.94
CA GLY A 149 -3.35 -10.17 7.89
C GLY A 149 -3.60 -8.74 8.37
N PHE A 150 -2.69 -8.21 9.18
CA PHE A 150 -2.85 -6.94 9.87
C PHE A 150 -2.74 -5.73 8.94
N SER A 151 -3.69 -4.80 9.02
CA SER A 151 -3.61 -3.50 8.37
C SER A 151 -4.24 -2.39 9.22
N LEU A 152 -3.88 -1.16 8.91
CA LEU A 152 -4.24 0.08 9.58
C LEU A 152 -4.54 1.12 8.51
N ALA A 153 -5.63 1.86 8.71
CA ALA A 153 -5.96 3.07 7.96
C ALA A 153 -6.15 4.21 8.94
N ALA A 154 -5.65 5.40 8.62
CA ALA A 154 -5.89 6.60 9.41
C ALA A 154 -6.22 7.78 8.49
N ASP A 155 -7.00 8.73 9.00
CA ASP A 155 -7.29 9.98 8.29
C ASP A 155 -6.97 11.21 9.14
N GLY A 156 -7.07 12.40 8.52
CA GLY A 156 -6.83 13.66 9.23
C GLY A 156 -7.99 14.14 10.10
N ARG A 157 -9.03 13.33 10.30
CA ARG A 157 -10.14 13.61 11.23
C ARG A 157 -9.96 12.88 12.56
N GLY A 158 -8.83 12.18 12.74
CA GLY A 158 -8.53 11.40 13.94
C GLY A 158 -9.18 10.02 13.94
N ARG A 159 -9.68 9.54 12.80
CA ARG A 159 -10.19 8.18 12.67
C ARG A 159 -9.03 7.23 12.39
N VAL A 160 -9.04 6.09 13.09
CA VAL A 160 -8.09 4.99 12.87
C VAL A 160 -8.89 3.70 12.76
N THR A 161 -8.64 2.90 11.74
CA THR A 161 -9.23 1.57 11.60
C THR A 161 -8.13 0.53 11.58
N ALA A 162 -8.31 -0.54 12.35
CA ALA A 162 -7.50 -1.74 12.24
C ALA A 162 -8.31 -2.87 11.62
N THR A 163 -7.73 -3.57 10.65
CA THR A 163 -8.32 -4.77 10.02
C THR A 163 -7.39 -5.96 10.18
N TRP A 164 -7.99 -7.14 10.38
CA TRP A 164 -7.26 -8.38 10.66
C TRP A 164 -8.15 -9.59 10.46
N LEU A 165 -7.54 -10.77 10.46
CA LEU A 165 -8.16 -12.04 10.09
C LEU A 165 -8.09 -13.06 11.23
N ALA A 166 -9.22 -13.68 11.52
CA ALA A 166 -9.32 -14.87 12.36
C ALA A 166 -10.55 -15.70 11.94
N ASN A 167 -10.43 -16.46 10.84
CA ASN A 167 -11.53 -17.10 10.09
C ASN A 167 -12.57 -16.15 9.47
N LYS A 168 -12.62 -14.91 9.94
CA LYS A 168 -13.48 -13.83 9.48
C LYS A 168 -12.65 -12.55 9.32
N LEU A 169 -13.20 -11.60 8.58
CA LEU A 169 -12.62 -10.27 8.40
C LEU A 169 -13.13 -9.38 9.51
N TYR A 170 -12.25 -8.96 10.41
CA TYR A 170 -12.58 -8.07 11.52
C TYR A 170 -12.18 -6.63 11.22
N ALA A 171 -12.90 -5.69 11.82
CA ALA A 171 -12.53 -4.29 11.85
C ALA A 171 -12.76 -3.70 13.24
N ASN A 172 -11.76 -2.97 13.74
CA ASN A 172 -11.85 -2.15 14.95
C ASN A 172 -11.71 -0.68 14.56
N PHE A 173 -12.62 0.16 15.04
CA PHE A 173 -12.67 1.58 14.70
C PHE A 173 -12.32 2.44 15.92
N SER A 174 -11.52 3.48 15.70
CA SER A 174 -11.22 4.54 16.66
C SER A 174 -11.67 5.87 16.07
N ASN A 175 -12.21 6.74 16.92
CA ASN A 175 -12.55 8.14 16.59
C ASN A 175 -11.79 9.14 17.47
N ASP A 176 -10.76 8.69 18.17
CA ASP A 176 -9.98 9.42 19.17
C ASP A 176 -8.47 9.21 18.97
N ASP A 177 -8.03 9.27 17.71
CA ASP A 177 -6.63 9.15 17.31
C ASP A 177 -5.97 7.84 17.80
N GLY A 178 -6.71 6.73 17.82
CA GLY A 178 -6.20 5.41 18.20
C GLY A 178 -6.09 5.17 19.71
N ALA A 179 -6.55 6.12 20.54
CA ALA A 179 -6.54 5.96 21.99
C ALA A 179 -7.46 4.81 22.44
N THR A 180 -8.68 4.76 21.91
CA THR A 180 -9.63 3.67 22.14
C THR A 180 -10.14 3.09 20.83
N PHE A 181 -10.54 1.82 20.86
CA PHE A 181 -11.11 1.13 19.70
C PHE A 181 -12.44 0.47 20.09
N THR A 182 -13.36 0.39 19.13
CA THR A 182 -14.56 -0.44 19.26
C THR A 182 -14.19 -1.90 19.54
N ALA A 183 -15.13 -2.64 20.11
CA ALA A 183 -15.00 -4.09 20.27
C ALA A 183 -14.71 -4.78 18.92
N ASN A 184 -14.05 -5.93 18.99
CA ASN A 184 -13.77 -6.78 17.83
C ASN A 184 -15.09 -7.22 17.17
N ALA A 185 -15.37 -6.69 15.99
CA ALA A 185 -16.54 -7.05 15.21
C ALA A 185 -16.16 -7.49 13.80
N GLU A 186 -16.87 -8.48 13.28
CA GLU A 186 -16.76 -8.87 11.88
C GLU A 186 -17.24 -7.69 11.02
N LEU A 187 -16.50 -7.37 9.95
CA LEU A 187 -16.91 -6.32 9.02
C LEU A 187 -18.23 -6.69 8.34
N ASN A 188 -18.40 -7.98 8.02
CA ASN A 188 -19.64 -8.58 7.56
C ASN A 188 -19.60 -10.11 7.78
N PRO A 189 -20.64 -10.73 8.36
CA PRO A 189 -20.62 -12.17 8.68
C PRO A 189 -20.66 -13.09 7.46
N VAL A 190 -21.12 -12.59 6.31
CA VAL A 190 -21.20 -13.36 5.06
C VAL A 190 -19.83 -13.56 4.43
N TYR A 191 -18.85 -12.69 4.70
CA TYR A 191 -17.54 -12.77 4.07
C TYR A 191 -16.75 -13.98 4.60
N ASP A 192 -15.99 -14.62 3.71
CA ASP A 192 -15.17 -15.78 4.04
C ASP A 192 -13.72 -15.58 3.54
N PRO A 193 -12.90 -14.81 4.29
CA PRO A 193 -11.56 -14.46 3.85
C PRO A 193 -10.59 -15.65 3.95
N CYS A 194 -9.57 -15.65 3.08
CA CYS A 194 -8.37 -16.43 3.26
C CYS A 194 -7.67 -16.06 4.57
N ASN A 195 -7.47 -17.01 5.48
CA ASN A 195 -6.99 -16.72 6.85
C ASN A 195 -5.58 -16.12 6.93
N CYS A 196 -4.68 -16.44 5.98
CA CYS A 196 -3.25 -16.08 6.07
C CYS A 196 -2.80 -15.04 5.02
N CYS A 197 -3.75 -14.50 4.23
CA CYS A 197 -3.44 -13.40 3.32
C CYS A 197 -3.39 -12.08 4.10
N THR A 198 -2.82 -11.02 3.52
CA THR A 198 -2.90 -9.70 4.17
C THR A 198 -4.35 -9.19 4.18
N THR A 199 -4.66 -8.19 4.97
CA THR A 199 -5.72 -7.24 4.59
C THR A 199 -5.03 -5.95 4.18
N ARG A 200 -5.72 -5.06 3.46
CA ARG A 200 -5.21 -3.72 3.21
C ARG A 200 -6.32 -2.71 3.33
N ALA A 201 -6.17 -1.79 4.28
CA ALA A 201 -7.17 -0.77 4.56
C ALA A 201 -6.63 0.62 4.21
N THR A 202 -7.47 1.47 3.63
CA THR A 202 -7.12 2.88 3.37
C THR A 202 -8.34 3.79 3.39
N TYR A 203 -8.15 5.05 3.79
CA TYR A 203 -9.20 6.06 3.70
C TYR A 203 -9.04 6.89 2.42
N ALA A 204 -10.12 7.02 1.65
CA ALA A 204 -10.20 7.99 0.58
C ALA A 204 -10.38 9.43 1.12
N GLY A 205 -10.11 10.45 0.30
CA GLY A 205 -10.22 11.86 0.70
C GLY A 205 -11.63 12.29 1.16
N ASN A 206 -12.68 11.62 0.66
CA ASN A 206 -14.06 11.82 1.12
C ASN A 206 -14.36 11.16 2.48
N GLY A 207 -13.42 10.40 3.03
CA GLY A 207 -13.54 9.70 4.30
C GLY A 207 -14.17 8.30 4.23
N ALA A 208 -14.42 7.77 3.03
CA ALA A 208 -14.78 6.36 2.87
C ALA A 208 -13.57 5.46 3.18
N LEU A 209 -13.82 4.34 3.84
CA LEU A 209 -12.81 3.32 4.13
C LEU A 209 -12.90 2.23 3.06
N ALA A 210 -11.81 1.97 2.33
CA ALA A 210 -11.66 0.79 1.51
C ALA A 210 -10.90 -0.30 2.27
N VAL A 211 -11.37 -1.55 2.20
CA VAL A 211 -10.70 -2.74 2.73
C VAL A 211 -10.60 -3.77 1.62
N MET A 212 -9.38 -4.07 1.20
CA MET A 212 -9.06 -5.09 0.22
C MET A 212 -8.71 -6.40 0.93
N TYR A 213 -9.27 -7.51 0.44
CA TYR A 213 -9.01 -8.84 0.98
C TYR A 213 -9.22 -9.95 -0.07
N ARG A 214 -8.68 -11.15 0.20
CA ARG A 214 -8.89 -12.35 -0.60
C ARG A 214 -9.93 -13.27 0.04
N GLU A 215 -10.86 -13.77 -0.77
CA GLU A 215 -11.85 -14.76 -0.36
C GLU A 215 -11.32 -16.19 -0.41
N LYS A 216 -12.03 -17.11 0.26
CA LYS A 216 -11.86 -18.56 0.09
C LYS A 216 -13.18 -19.31 -0.15
N THR A 217 -14.30 -18.59 -0.27
CA THR A 217 -15.62 -19.16 -0.56
C THR A 217 -15.53 -20.16 -1.71
N ASN A 218 -16.03 -21.39 -1.51
CA ASN A 218 -16.03 -22.46 -2.52
C ASN A 218 -14.65 -22.74 -3.17
N ASP A 219 -13.58 -22.60 -2.41
CA ASP A 219 -12.21 -22.71 -2.90
C ASP A 219 -11.79 -21.67 -3.97
N ASP A 220 -12.59 -20.62 -4.16
CA ASP A 220 -12.28 -19.50 -5.03
C ASP A 220 -11.46 -18.45 -4.28
N ARG A 221 -10.26 -18.19 -4.79
CA ARG A 221 -9.24 -17.33 -4.20
C ARG A 221 -9.26 -15.94 -4.84
N ASP A 222 -10.42 -15.38 -5.13
CA ASP A 222 -10.53 -14.07 -5.78
C ASP A 222 -10.33 -12.90 -4.81
N ILE A 223 -9.97 -11.74 -5.35
CA ILE A 223 -9.78 -10.50 -4.60
C ILE A 223 -11.05 -9.67 -4.60
N TYR A 224 -11.37 -9.13 -3.43
CA TYR A 224 -12.50 -8.24 -3.21
C TYR A 224 -12.06 -6.93 -2.56
N VAL A 225 -12.78 -5.86 -2.88
CA VAL A 225 -12.71 -4.58 -2.17
C VAL A 225 -14.07 -4.30 -1.55
N VAL A 226 -14.05 -3.95 -0.27
CA VAL A 226 -15.20 -3.46 0.48
C VAL A 226 -15.02 -1.96 0.69
N VAL A 227 -16.00 -1.15 0.31
CA VAL A 227 -16.00 0.28 0.65
C VAL A 227 -17.08 0.55 1.68
N ARG A 228 -16.67 1.07 2.84
CA ARG A 228 -17.55 1.55 3.89
C ARG A 228 -17.67 3.07 3.80
N LYS A 229 -18.89 3.55 3.56
CA LYS A 229 -19.18 4.99 3.52
C LYS A 229 -19.31 5.56 4.94
N ALA A 230 -19.42 6.89 5.03
CA ALA A 230 -19.53 7.60 6.30
C ALA A 230 -20.79 7.19 7.11
N ASP A 231 -21.90 6.89 6.43
CA ASP A 231 -23.15 6.39 7.02
C ASP A 231 -23.08 4.93 7.48
N GLY A 232 -21.96 4.25 7.23
CA GLY A 232 -21.75 2.84 7.57
C GLY A 232 -22.23 1.84 6.54
N SER A 233 -22.83 2.27 5.43
CA SER A 233 -23.19 1.39 4.32
C SER A 233 -21.94 0.78 3.69
N LEU A 234 -22.07 -0.48 3.24
CA LEU A 234 -21.00 -1.27 2.64
C LEU A 234 -21.33 -1.57 1.17
N THR A 235 -20.38 -1.33 0.27
CA THR A 235 -20.34 -1.96 -1.05
C THR A 235 -19.23 -2.98 -1.09
N ARG A 236 -19.40 -4.07 -1.86
CA ARG A 236 -18.39 -5.10 -2.06
C ARG A 236 -18.32 -5.48 -3.52
N ASN A 237 -17.12 -5.46 -4.09
CA ASN A 237 -16.88 -5.81 -5.49
C ASN A 237 -15.74 -6.82 -5.61
N ARG A 238 -15.91 -7.82 -6.45
CA ARG A 238 -14.81 -8.66 -6.95
C ARG A 238 -14.01 -7.82 -7.93
N ILE A 239 -12.69 -7.75 -7.74
CA ILE A 239 -11.82 -6.94 -8.60
C ILE A 239 -10.87 -7.76 -9.46
N SER A 240 -10.57 -9.01 -9.08
CA SER A 240 -9.85 -9.93 -9.97
C SER A 240 -10.78 -10.34 -11.11
N ALA A 241 -10.32 -10.24 -12.36
CA ALA A 241 -11.06 -10.77 -13.51
C ALA A 241 -10.69 -12.23 -13.71
N THR A 242 -9.39 -12.54 -13.62
CA THR A 242 -8.82 -13.88 -13.72
C THR A 242 -9.29 -14.77 -12.56
N PRO A 243 -10.13 -15.80 -12.79
CA PRO A 243 -10.62 -16.67 -11.72
C PRO A 243 -9.52 -17.60 -11.21
N TRP A 244 -9.51 -17.86 -9.89
CA TRP A 244 -8.54 -18.76 -9.26
C TRP A 244 -9.19 -19.71 -8.27
N HIS A 245 -9.56 -20.90 -8.76
CA HIS A 245 -10.04 -22.00 -7.93
C HIS A 245 -8.86 -22.88 -7.48
N ILE A 246 -8.63 -23.00 -6.17
CA ILE A 246 -7.60 -23.88 -5.60
C ILE A 246 -7.89 -24.21 -4.14
N ASN A 247 -7.84 -25.51 -3.80
CA ASN A 247 -7.86 -25.97 -2.41
C ASN A 247 -6.44 -25.94 -1.80
N ALA A 248 -5.89 -24.74 -1.69
CA ALA A 248 -4.61 -24.47 -1.03
C ALA A 248 -4.56 -23.05 -0.46
N CYS A 249 -3.59 -22.79 0.42
CA CYS A 249 -3.35 -21.46 0.99
C CYS A 249 -2.30 -20.71 0.17
N PRO A 250 -2.68 -19.65 -0.59
CA PRO A 250 -1.74 -18.93 -1.44
C PRO A 250 -0.86 -17.94 -0.66
N MET A 251 -1.26 -17.57 0.57
CA MET A 251 -0.55 -16.63 1.46
C MET A 251 -0.09 -15.34 0.75
N THR A 252 -1.01 -14.63 0.10
CA THR A 252 -0.67 -13.49 -0.75
C THR A 252 -0.76 -12.16 -0.01
N TYR A 253 0.17 -11.27 -0.31
CA TYR A 253 0.08 -9.85 0.03
C TYR A 253 -0.31 -9.02 -1.20
N TYR A 254 -0.94 -7.87 -0.98
CA TYR A 254 -1.49 -6.97 -1.99
C TYR A 254 -1.65 -5.58 -1.41
N ASP A 255 -1.84 -4.60 -2.28
CA ASP A 255 -1.92 -3.20 -1.90
C ASP A 255 -3.09 -2.48 -2.56
N ILE A 256 -3.60 -1.46 -1.88
CA ILE A 256 -4.61 -0.52 -2.36
C ILE A 256 -4.29 0.88 -1.85
N THR A 257 -4.16 1.81 -2.80
CA THR A 257 -3.81 3.20 -2.53
C THR A 257 -4.94 4.12 -3.03
N PRO A 258 -5.36 5.10 -2.21
CA PRO A 258 -6.40 6.04 -2.63
C PRO A 258 -5.87 6.99 -3.71
N THR A 259 -6.75 7.36 -4.63
CA THR A 259 -6.51 8.38 -5.66
C THR A 259 -7.62 9.42 -5.60
N ASP A 260 -7.50 10.52 -6.35
CA ASP A 260 -8.53 11.57 -6.39
C ASP A 260 -9.89 11.07 -6.91
N SER A 261 -9.87 10.05 -7.78
CA SER A 261 -11.05 9.49 -8.44
C SER A 261 -11.48 8.12 -7.91
N GLY A 262 -10.75 7.52 -6.96
CA GLY A 262 -11.05 6.20 -6.43
C GLY A 262 -9.82 5.55 -5.81
N TYR A 263 -9.36 4.44 -6.37
CA TYR A 263 -8.22 3.68 -5.84
C TYR A 263 -7.38 3.07 -6.97
N LEU A 264 -6.12 2.79 -6.68
CA LEU A 264 -5.27 1.87 -7.44
C LEU A 264 -5.01 0.64 -6.57
N ALA A 265 -5.29 -0.54 -7.09
CA ALA A 265 -5.06 -1.79 -6.36
C ALA A 265 -4.13 -2.71 -7.17
N ALA A 266 -3.27 -3.46 -6.48
CA ALA A 266 -2.41 -4.49 -7.08
C ALA A 266 -2.42 -5.77 -6.26
N TRP A 267 -2.52 -6.90 -6.94
CA TRP A 267 -2.66 -8.21 -6.31
C TRP A 267 -2.05 -9.33 -7.15
N PRO A 268 -1.63 -10.44 -6.51
CA PRO A 268 -1.25 -11.63 -7.23
C PRO A 268 -2.47 -12.51 -7.55
N THR A 269 -2.45 -13.22 -8.68
CA THR A 269 -3.38 -14.29 -9.01
C THR A 269 -2.60 -15.38 -9.74
N LYS A 270 -2.64 -16.63 -9.24
CA LYS A 270 -1.94 -17.78 -9.84
C LYS A 270 -0.42 -17.55 -10.06
N GLY A 271 0.22 -16.82 -9.15
CA GLY A 271 1.66 -16.53 -9.22
C GLY A 271 2.04 -15.34 -10.10
N GLU A 272 1.08 -14.72 -10.79
CA GLU A 272 1.27 -13.50 -11.59
C GLU A 272 0.74 -12.28 -10.84
N ILE A 273 1.34 -11.11 -11.03
CA ILE A 273 0.90 -9.86 -10.39
C ILE A 273 0.08 -9.03 -11.37
N TYR A 274 -1.08 -8.56 -10.91
CA TYR A 274 -2.03 -7.73 -11.64
C TYR A 274 -2.29 -6.43 -10.89
N PHE A 275 -2.81 -5.43 -11.58
CA PHE A 275 -3.34 -4.22 -10.98
C PHE A 275 -4.56 -3.69 -11.75
N ALA A 276 -5.35 -2.83 -11.11
CA ALA A 276 -6.41 -2.08 -11.77
C ALA A 276 -6.69 -0.75 -11.04
N ALA A 277 -7.18 0.22 -11.80
CA ALA A 277 -7.84 1.40 -11.25
C ALA A 277 -9.29 1.05 -10.86
N LEU A 278 -9.73 1.57 -9.73
CA LEU A 278 -11.07 1.37 -9.18
C LEU A 278 -11.77 2.72 -9.00
N ASP A 279 -13.09 2.75 -9.16
CA ASP A 279 -13.91 3.91 -8.78
C ASP A 279 -14.04 4.05 -7.25
N ARG A 280 -14.76 5.09 -6.80
CA ARG A 280 -14.95 5.37 -5.36
C ARG A 280 -15.76 4.30 -4.64
N GLU A 281 -16.54 3.52 -5.37
CA GLU A 281 -17.35 2.41 -4.87
C GLU A 281 -16.58 1.07 -4.88
N GLY A 282 -15.35 1.07 -5.40
CA GLY A 282 -14.46 -0.09 -5.50
C GLY A 282 -14.71 -0.96 -6.73
N LYS A 283 -15.37 -0.45 -7.77
CA LYS A 283 -15.58 -1.16 -9.05
C LYS A 283 -14.40 -0.94 -9.98
N VAL A 284 -14.04 -1.98 -10.73
CA VAL A 284 -12.96 -1.93 -11.72
C VAL A 284 -13.32 -0.95 -12.85
N LEU A 285 -12.40 -0.03 -13.15
CA LEU A 285 -12.49 0.92 -14.25
C LEU A 285 -11.80 0.37 -15.51
N PRO A 286 -12.17 0.85 -16.72
CA PRO A 286 -11.41 0.58 -17.93
C PRO A 286 -9.92 0.96 -17.78
N PRO A 287 -9.00 0.18 -18.35
CA PRO A 287 -9.22 -0.95 -19.26
C PRO A 287 -9.53 -2.30 -18.57
N GLY A 288 -9.58 -2.35 -17.23
CA GLY A 288 -9.77 -3.58 -16.48
C GLY A 288 -8.52 -4.03 -15.71
N GLU A 289 -8.45 -5.31 -15.40
CA GLU A 289 -7.30 -5.97 -14.78
C GLU A 289 -6.12 -6.00 -15.77
N ILE A 290 -4.98 -5.43 -15.39
CA ILE A 290 -3.77 -5.35 -16.20
C ILE A 290 -2.70 -6.26 -15.59
N LYS A 291 -2.11 -7.13 -16.40
CA LYS A 291 -1.02 -8.02 -15.99
C LYS A 291 0.32 -7.28 -16.01
N THR A 292 1.12 -7.46 -14.95
CA THR A 292 2.51 -6.97 -14.88
C THR A 292 3.51 -8.06 -15.31
N PRO A 293 4.79 -7.73 -15.57
CA PRO A 293 5.83 -8.76 -15.74
C PRO A 293 6.23 -9.43 -14.41
N GLY A 294 5.63 -9.01 -13.29
CA GLY A 294 5.97 -9.50 -11.96
C GLY A 294 5.35 -10.86 -11.63
N HIS A 295 6.13 -11.68 -10.94
CA HIS A 295 5.69 -12.93 -10.35
C HIS A 295 5.68 -12.82 -8.83
N SER A 296 4.79 -13.58 -8.19
CA SER A 296 4.65 -13.64 -6.74
C SER A 296 4.82 -15.06 -6.20
N GLY A 297 5.59 -15.20 -5.13
CA GLY A 297 5.49 -16.31 -4.20
C GLY A 297 4.64 -15.97 -2.97
N MET A 298 4.70 -16.83 -1.95
CA MET A 298 4.08 -16.58 -0.65
C MET A 298 4.65 -15.30 -0.01
N ARG A 299 3.76 -14.43 0.46
CA ARG A 299 4.07 -13.19 1.19
C ARG A 299 5.00 -12.25 0.42
N THR A 300 4.84 -12.19 -0.90
CA THR A 300 5.56 -11.24 -1.76
C THR A 300 5.08 -9.83 -1.46
N GLY A 301 5.98 -8.94 -1.01
CA GLY A 301 5.67 -7.52 -0.87
C GLY A 301 5.30 -6.89 -2.21
N ILE A 302 4.20 -6.13 -2.24
CA ILE A 302 3.69 -5.42 -3.42
C ILE A 302 3.28 -4.03 -2.99
N VAL A 303 3.56 -3.02 -3.82
CA VAL A 303 3.13 -1.63 -3.65
C VAL A 303 2.52 -1.12 -4.94
N ALA A 304 1.42 -0.38 -4.83
CA ALA A 304 0.75 0.29 -5.93
C ALA A 304 0.65 1.79 -5.65
N LEU A 305 1.26 2.61 -6.52
CA LEU A 305 1.28 4.07 -6.37
C LEU A 305 0.75 4.74 -7.64
N ALA A 306 0.02 5.83 -7.48
CA ALA A 306 -0.52 6.62 -8.58
C ALA A 306 -0.11 8.09 -8.44
N SER A 307 0.36 8.69 -9.52
CA SER A 307 0.75 10.11 -9.60
C SER A 307 0.61 10.62 -11.03
N ASP A 308 -0.04 11.77 -11.23
CA ASP A 308 -0.10 12.48 -12.51
C ASP A 308 -0.46 11.62 -13.73
N GLY A 309 -1.42 10.69 -13.56
CA GLY A 309 -1.86 9.79 -14.62
C GLY A 309 -0.87 8.67 -14.96
N LYS A 310 0.18 8.49 -14.15
CA LYS A 310 1.06 7.34 -14.16
C LYS A 310 0.79 6.45 -12.94
N ASN A 311 0.97 5.15 -13.12
CA ASN A 311 0.89 4.16 -12.06
C ASN A 311 2.23 3.44 -11.94
N LEU A 312 2.75 3.31 -10.73
CA LEU A 312 3.92 2.48 -10.43
C LEU A 312 3.45 1.24 -9.67
N ILE A 313 3.77 0.07 -10.21
CA ILE A 313 3.63 -1.20 -9.48
C ILE A 313 5.02 -1.71 -9.16
N ALA A 314 5.28 -1.98 -7.88
CA ALA A 314 6.53 -2.54 -7.40
C ALA A 314 6.28 -3.85 -6.65
N TRP A 315 7.20 -4.80 -6.78
CA TRP A 315 7.09 -6.11 -6.13
C TRP A 315 8.46 -6.66 -5.74
N ASN A 316 8.52 -7.34 -4.61
CA ASN A 316 9.74 -8.03 -4.20
C ASN A 316 9.89 -9.35 -4.97
N ASN A 317 11.11 -9.64 -5.41
CA ASN A 317 11.47 -10.93 -5.99
C ASN A 317 12.84 -11.34 -5.45
N LYS A 318 12.83 -12.21 -4.43
CA LYS A 318 14.04 -12.89 -3.91
C LYS A 318 15.19 -11.92 -3.54
N GLY A 319 14.88 -10.83 -2.84
CA GLY A 319 15.90 -9.84 -2.42
C GLY A 319 16.16 -8.74 -3.45
N GLU A 320 15.35 -8.67 -4.50
CA GLU A 320 15.32 -7.53 -5.42
C GLU A 320 13.94 -6.89 -5.39
N LEU A 321 13.88 -5.57 -5.26
CA LEU A 321 12.67 -4.81 -5.51
C LEU A 321 12.61 -4.52 -7.01
N ASN A 322 11.57 -5.01 -7.67
CA ASN A 322 11.30 -4.81 -9.09
C ASN A 322 10.14 -3.81 -9.24
N TRP A 323 10.11 -3.03 -10.31
CA TRP A 323 9.01 -2.13 -10.58
C TRP A 323 8.81 -1.83 -12.06
N GLN A 324 7.59 -1.42 -12.40
CA GLN A 324 7.20 -1.01 -13.73
C GLN A 324 6.27 0.20 -13.65
N LEU A 325 6.57 1.22 -14.45
CA LEU A 325 5.68 2.35 -14.67
C LEU A 325 4.70 2.05 -15.79
N TYR A 326 3.48 2.54 -15.62
CA TYR A 326 2.39 2.47 -16.58
C TYR A 326 1.75 3.84 -16.77
N ASP A 327 1.20 4.08 -17.95
CA ASP A 327 0.32 5.22 -18.19
C ASP A 327 -1.11 4.95 -17.67
N ARG A 328 -2.01 5.91 -17.89
CA ARG A 328 -3.42 5.84 -17.46
C ARG A 328 -4.19 4.72 -18.17
N GLN A 329 -3.75 4.31 -19.36
CA GLN A 329 -4.33 3.24 -20.16
C GLN A 329 -3.72 1.87 -19.81
N GLY A 330 -2.85 1.80 -18.81
CA GLY A 330 -2.21 0.55 -18.39
C GLY A 330 -1.10 0.09 -19.32
N GLN A 331 -0.60 0.96 -20.22
CA GLN A 331 0.52 0.62 -21.09
C GLN A 331 1.85 0.89 -20.38
N PRO A 332 2.84 -0.01 -20.47
CA PRO A 332 4.15 0.19 -19.86
C PRO A 332 4.87 1.43 -20.41
N CYS A 333 5.34 2.30 -19.51
CA CYS A 333 6.17 3.47 -19.83
C CYS A 333 7.66 3.10 -19.89
N GLY A 334 8.03 2.13 -20.72
CA GLY A 334 9.38 1.58 -20.81
C GLY A 334 9.54 0.20 -20.16
N PRO A 335 10.76 -0.35 -20.06
CA PRO A 335 11.00 -1.66 -19.45
C PRO A 335 10.87 -1.62 -17.92
N ALA A 336 10.67 -2.79 -17.31
CA ALA A 336 10.72 -2.94 -15.87
C ALA A 336 12.17 -2.74 -15.39
N ALA A 337 12.30 -2.19 -14.19
CA ALA A 337 13.59 -1.97 -13.53
C ALA A 337 13.62 -2.70 -12.18
N HIS A 338 14.82 -2.86 -11.63
CA HIS A 338 15.01 -3.52 -10.35
C HIS A 338 16.24 -2.98 -9.61
N ALA A 339 16.27 -3.20 -8.31
CA ALA A 339 17.42 -2.94 -7.45
C ALA A 339 17.42 -3.91 -6.26
N ALA A 340 18.60 -4.19 -5.71
CA ALA A 340 18.73 -5.02 -4.52
C ALA A 340 18.00 -4.39 -3.33
N THR A 341 17.38 -5.21 -2.49
CA THR A 341 16.70 -4.78 -1.27
C THR A 341 16.85 -5.79 -0.15
N THR A 342 16.69 -5.35 1.10
CA THR A 342 16.68 -6.24 2.26
C THR A 342 15.26 -6.68 2.62
N GLY A 343 15.08 -7.98 2.87
CA GLY A 343 13.80 -8.55 3.28
C GLY A 343 12.86 -8.86 2.11
N LYS A 344 11.60 -9.14 2.45
CA LYS A 344 10.55 -9.57 1.50
C LYS A 344 9.47 -8.51 1.27
N GLY A 345 9.56 -7.39 1.98
CA GLY A 345 8.63 -6.27 1.86
C GLY A 345 8.87 -5.45 0.60
N ALA A 346 7.96 -4.52 0.37
CA ALA A 346 8.08 -3.45 -0.61
C ALA A 346 7.48 -2.20 0.05
N ALA A 347 8.17 -1.07 -0.03
CA ALA A 347 7.65 0.20 0.48
C ALA A 347 7.96 1.31 -0.51
N GLY A 348 6.99 2.20 -0.71
CA GLY A 348 7.16 3.34 -1.59
C GLY A 348 6.11 4.41 -1.35
N VAL A 349 6.37 5.60 -1.86
CA VAL A 349 5.47 6.74 -1.78
C VAL A 349 5.51 7.58 -3.05
N VAL A 350 4.49 8.42 -3.21
CA VAL A 350 4.53 9.57 -4.12
C VAL A 350 4.79 10.81 -3.26
N ASP A 351 5.85 11.56 -3.55
CA ASP A 351 6.14 12.82 -2.85
C ASP A 351 5.17 13.94 -3.27
N ARG A 352 5.28 15.13 -2.66
CA ARG A 352 4.42 16.27 -3.02
C ARG A 352 4.64 16.80 -4.44
N GLY A 353 5.78 16.51 -5.05
CA GLY A 353 6.10 16.88 -6.43
C GLY A 353 5.58 15.86 -7.45
N GLY A 354 4.94 14.77 -7.00
CA GLY A 354 4.47 13.70 -7.86
C GLY A 354 5.54 12.68 -8.21
N HIS A 355 6.72 12.72 -7.58
CA HIS A 355 7.80 11.77 -7.83
C HIS A 355 7.59 10.46 -7.06
N PHE A 356 7.86 9.35 -7.72
CA PHE A 356 7.80 8.04 -7.09
C PHE A 356 9.12 7.74 -6.35
N LEU A 357 9.00 7.39 -5.08
CA LEU A 357 10.12 6.98 -4.23
C LEU A 357 9.91 5.54 -3.79
N LEU A 358 10.93 4.69 -3.96
CA LEU A 358 10.95 3.31 -3.44
C LEU A 358 12.05 3.19 -2.38
N PHE A 359 11.78 2.49 -1.28
CA PHE A 359 12.73 2.32 -0.18
C PHE A 359 13.32 0.91 -0.21
N LEU A 360 14.65 0.79 -0.26
CA LEU A 360 15.35 -0.48 -0.46
C LEU A 360 16.59 -0.73 0.39
#